data_AF-A0A2D5F6P5-F1
#
_entry.id   AF-A0A2D5F6P5-F1
#
_cell.length_a   1.000
_cell.length_b   1.000
_cell.length_c   1.000
_cell.angle_alpha   90.00
_cell.angle_beta   90.00
_cell.angle_gamma   90.00
#
_symmetry.space_group_name_H-M   'P 1'
#
loop_
_entity.id
_entity.type
_entity.pdbx_description
1 polymer ?
#
loop_
_entity_poly.entity_id
_entity_poly.type
_entity_poly.pdbx_seq_one_letter_code
_entity_poly.pdbx_strand_id
1 'polypeptide(L)'
;MWKILTGIMIVFSFNVYSVELDNIKGITAQGDCFRGPFATYDTWVGMLSKSPRFSKERFPFTEKQFKHFKSSLSCLTFNYDVDGVAVDGFLIYPANIQKALPTIIYNRGGNTHYGRVVFGKMMFDLMPLAEEGFVVIGSQYRWSGERKKKEDFIADGTEDQFGGVDVKDVLALVPIIRKLEVADSKRIGVYGASRGGMQSFLFAKAYQDTKAIAVVSGISDVTMFRNRDDKTAFMLSKLIPNYDVNRDDALRSRSPVQWTEKLPDAPTLLIHAKDDERVAFEHSVKMAESLEDAEKPYEFVKYETGGHGLFLHREEVRSKVVNWFRTHL
;
A
#
# COMPACT_ATOMS: atom_id res chain seq x y z
N MET A 1 -2.73 -69.02 -14.58
CA MET A 1 -3.33 -67.69 -14.86
C MET A 1 -2.97 -66.76 -13.71
N TRP A 2 -1.96 -65.90 -13.90
CA TRP A 2 -1.59 -64.86 -12.94
C TRP A 2 -1.95 -63.52 -13.59
N LYS A 3 -2.91 -62.79 -13.00
CA LYS A 3 -3.28 -61.44 -13.45
C LYS A 3 -2.36 -60.45 -12.73
N ILE A 4 -1.51 -59.79 -13.50
CA ILE A 4 -0.71 -58.64 -13.06
C ILE A 4 -1.67 -57.45 -12.97
N LEU A 5 -1.93 -56.94 -11.76
CA LEU A 5 -2.55 -55.64 -11.57
C LEU A 5 -1.49 -54.56 -11.80
N THR A 6 -1.54 -53.91 -12.96
CA THR A 6 -0.86 -52.63 -13.19
C THR A 6 -1.58 -51.54 -12.41
N GLY A 7 -1.01 -51.13 -11.28
CA GLY A 7 -1.45 -49.96 -10.54
C GLY A 7 -1.12 -48.68 -11.33
N ILE A 8 -2.15 -47.91 -11.67
CA ILE A 8 -2.00 -46.57 -12.24
C ILE A 8 -1.56 -45.65 -11.10
N MET A 9 -0.29 -45.24 -11.11
CA MET A 9 0.24 -44.20 -10.24
C MET A 9 -0.26 -42.85 -10.77
N ILE A 10 -1.31 -42.30 -10.18
CA ILE A 10 -1.76 -40.94 -10.46
C ILE A 10 -0.77 -40.00 -9.76
N VAL A 11 0.17 -39.45 -10.53
CA VAL A 11 1.05 -38.38 -10.05
C VAL A 11 0.24 -37.09 -10.04
N PHE A 12 -0.19 -36.65 -8.86
CA PHE A 12 -0.70 -35.29 -8.68
C PHE A 12 0.48 -34.32 -8.75
N SER A 13 0.67 -33.66 -9.90
CA SER A 13 1.57 -32.52 -10.00
C SER A 13 0.94 -31.35 -9.24
N PHE A 14 1.40 -31.10 -8.01
CA PHE A 14 1.10 -29.86 -7.32
C PHE A 14 1.90 -28.76 -8.00
N ASN A 15 1.24 -27.92 -8.82
CA ASN A 15 1.85 -26.68 -9.29
C ASN A 15 2.03 -25.78 -8.07
N VAL A 16 3.26 -25.74 -7.55
CA VAL A 16 3.68 -24.72 -6.58
C VAL A 16 3.96 -23.48 -7.40
N TYR A 17 3.11 -22.46 -7.26
CA TYR A 17 3.37 -21.17 -7.89
C TYR A 17 4.64 -20.56 -7.28
N SER A 18 5.63 -20.23 -8.12
CA SER A 18 6.83 -19.49 -7.70
C SER A 18 6.87 -18.13 -8.39
N VAL A 19 7.37 -17.12 -7.70
CA VAL A 19 7.55 -15.78 -8.27
C VAL A 19 8.99 -15.60 -8.69
N GLU A 20 9.20 -15.29 -9.97
CA GLU A 20 10.50 -14.92 -10.54
C GLU A 20 10.46 -13.45 -11.00
N LEU A 21 10.67 -12.51 -10.09
CA LEU A 21 10.62 -11.08 -10.43
C LEU A 21 11.71 -10.69 -11.45
N ASP A 22 12.87 -11.34 -11.40
CA ASP A 22 14.01 -11.05 -12.27
C ASP A 22 13.70 -11.27 -13.77
N ASN A 23 12.67 -12.06 -14.08
CA ASN A 23 12.22 -12.31 -15.45
C ASN A 23 11.23 -11.26 -15.96
N ILE A 24 10.80 -10.33 -15.10
CA ILE A 24 9.87 -9.26 -15.46
C ILE A 24 10.68 -8.05 -15.96
N LYS A 25 10.48 -7.68 -17.23
CA LYS A 25 11.11 -6.49 -17.83
C LYS A 25 10.86 -5.26 -16.96
N GLY A 26 11.93 -4.55 -16.62
CA GLY A 26 11.88 -3.34 -15.81
C GLY A 26 12.21 -3.58 -14.33
N ILE A 27 12.19 -4.84 -13.84
CA ILE A 27 12.78 -5.18 -12.55
C ILE A 27 14.30 -5.11 -12.67
N THR A 28 14.95 -4.39 -11.75
CA THR A 28 16.40 -4.14 -11.78
C THR A 28 17.14 -4.77 -10.61
N ALA A 29 16.43 -5.09 -9.53
CA ALA A 29 16.96 -5.83 -8.39
C ALA A 29 15.82 -6.46 -7.59
N GLN A 30 16.11 -7.54 -6.87
CA GLN A 30 15.21 -8.11 -5.88
C GLN A 30 15.96 -8.56 -4.62
N GLY A 31 15.21 -8.80 -3.54
CA GLY A 31 15.73 -9.40 -2.32
C GLY A 31 14.62 -9.80 -1.36
N ASP A 32 14.94 -10.69 -0.42
CA ASP A 32 14.02 -11.15 0.60
C ASP A 32 13.84 -10.12 1.74
N CYS A 33 12.64 -9.99 2.30
CA CYS A 33 12.39 -9.11 3.45
C CYS A 33 13.09 -9.60 4.73
N PHE A 34 13.19 -10.92 4.92
CA PHE A 34 13.80 -11.60 6.08
C PHE A 34 15.31 -11.83 5.87
N ARG A 35 16.02 -10.76 5.49
CA ARG A 35 17.48 -10.76 5.32
C ARG A 35 18.17 -9.72 6.22
N GLY A 36 19.49 -9.82 6.33
CA GLY A 36 20.30 -8.88 7.11
C GLY A 36 19.81 -8.81 8.57
N PRO A 37 19.49 -7.62 9.12
CA PRO A 37 19.01 -7.51 10.50
C PRO A 37 17.65 -8.18 10.72
N PHE A 38 16.87 -8.44 9.67
CA PHE A 38 15.57 -9.11 9.75
C PHE A 38 15.67 -10.62 9.47
N ALA A 39 16.88 -11.18 9.43
CA ALA A 39 17.09 -12.61 9.19
C ALA A 39 16.53 -13.48 10.31
N THR A 40 16.71 -13.07 11.57
CA THR A 40 16.11 -13.71 12.74
C THR A 40 15.46 -12.68 13.65
N TYR A 41 14.57 -13.13 14.53
CA TYR A 41 13.98 -12.28 15.54
C TYR A 41 15.06 -11.66 16.46
N ASP A 42 16.06 -12.46 16.85
CA ASP A 42 17.15 -11.99 17.71
C ASP A 42 18.04 -10.95 17.01
N THR A 43 18.33 -11.10 15.72
CA THR A 43 19.09 -10.06 14.98
C THR A 43 18.26 -8.78 14.85
N TRP A 44 16.95 -8.90 14.72
CA TRP A 44 16.07 -7.74 14.58
C TRP A 44 15.98 -6.96 15.90
N VAL A 45 15.71 -7.67 17.00
CA VAL A 45 15.74 -7.10 18.35
C VAL A 45 17.12 -6.54 18.66
N GLY A 46 18.19 -7.28 18.34
CA GLY A 46 19.57 -6.83 18.53
C GLY A 46 19.92 -5.54 17.77
N MET A 47 19.41 -5.37 16.54
CA MET A 47 19.54 -4.10 15.81
C MET A 47 18.81 -2.96 16.52
N LEU A 48 17.56 -3.18 16.96
CA LEU A 48 16.75 -2.16 17.61
C LEU A 48 17.31 -1.76 18.98
N SER A 49 17.88 -2.71 19.72
CA SER A 49 18.53 -2.50 21.03
C SER A 49 19.74 -1.56 20.97
N LYS A 50 20.26 -1.23 19.79
CA LYS A 50 21.29 -0.19 19.63
C LYS A 50 20.76 1.22 19.90
N SER A 51 19.43 1.41 19.82
CA SER A 51 18.79 2.68 20.14
C SER A 51 18.48 2.74 21.64
N PRO A 52 18.88 3.81 22.35
CA PRO A 52 18.57 3.96 23.78
C PRO A 52 17.07 4.15 24.06
N ARG A 53 16.24 4.36 23.02
CA ARG A 53 14.79 4.48 23.14
C ARG A 53 14.05 3.15 23.00
N PHE A 54 14.74 2.08 22.62
CA PHE A 54 14.11 0.78 22.44
C PHE A 54 13.86 0.10 23.79
N SER A 55 12.67 -0.47 23.96
CA SER A 55 12.32 -1.35 25.08
C SER A 55 11.76 -2.65 24.50
N LYS A 56 12.35 -3.78 24.89
CA LYS A 56 11.92 -5.10 24.46
C LYS A 56 10.52 -5.43 25.00
N GLU A 57 10.21 -4.95 26.20
CA GLU A 57 8.93 -5.12 26.88
C GLU A 57 7.79 -4.39 26.14
N ARG A 58 8.10 -3.28 25.47
CA ARG A 58 7.15 -2.50 24.65
C ARG A 58 7.19 -2.87 23.17
N PHE A 59 8.03 -3.82 22.78
CA PHE A 59 8.14 -4.24 21.39
C PHE A 59 6.89 -5.07 21.01
N PRO A 60 6.11 -4.65 20.00
CA PRO A 60 4.78 -5.23 19.78
C PRO A 60 4.80 -6.60 19.09
N PHE A 61 5.98 -7.07 18.65
CA PHE A 61 6.11 -8.32 17.92
C PHE A 61 6.71 -9.40 18.81
N THR A 62 6.14 -10.60 18.72
CA THR A 62 6.68 -11.79 19.41
C THR A 62 7.56 -12.60 18.46
N GLU A 63 8.49 -13.37 19.01
CA GLU A 63 9.28 -14.33 18.23
C GLU A 63 8.39 -15.35 17.51
N LYS A 64 7.30 -15.80 18.17
CA LYS A 64 6.32 -16.71 17.58
C LYS A 64 5.68 -16.11 16.32
N GLN A 65 5.23 -14.85 16.40
CA GLN A 65 4.64 -14.16 15.26
C GLN A 65 5.65 -13.95 14.13
N PHE A 66 6.88 -13.55 14.45
CA PHE A 66 7.94 -13.41 13.46
C PHE A 66 8.22 -14.73 12.73
N LYS A 67 8.40 -15.83 13.48
CA LYS A 67 8.64 -17.16 12.90
C LYS A 67 7.46 -17.62 12.07
N HIS A 68 6.24 -17.34 12.53
CA HIS A 68 5.03 -17.64 11.78
C HIS A 68 5.06 -16.98 10.40
N PHE A 69 5.10 -15.64 10.34
CA PHE A 69 5.12 -14.92 9.06
C PHE A 69 6.29 -15.33 8.17
N LYS A 70 7.47 -15.54 8.74
CA LYS A 70 8.64 -16.01 7.98
C LYS A 70 8.42 -17.38 7.32
N SER A 71 7.64 -18.25 7.96
CA SER A 71 7.34 -19.61 7.46
C SER A 71 6.08 -19.68 6.57
N SER A 72 5.11 -18.79 6.79
CA SER A 72 3.80 -18.84 6.12
C SER A 72 3.71 -17.93 4.90
N LEU A 73 4.58 -16.93 4.79
CA LEU A 73 4.55 -15.91 3.74
C LEU A 73 5.88 -15.84 2.98
N SER A 74 5.77 -15.52 1.70
CA SER A 74 6.88 -14.98 0.90
C SER A 74 6.82 -13.46 0.96
N CYS A 75 7.94 -12.81 1.28
CA CYS A 75 8.05 -11.36 1.32
C CYS A 75 9.30 -10.92 0.56
N LEU A 76 9.10 -10.16 -0.51
CA LEU A 76 10.13 -9.67 -1.41
C LEU A 76 10.15 -8.13 -1.41
N THR A 77 11.34 -7.58 -1.54
CA THR A 77 11.60 -6.20 -1.95
C THR A 77 12.17 -6.20 -3.35
N PHE A 78 11.84 -5.21 -4.17
CA PHE A 78 12.37 -5.12 -5.53
C PHE A 78 12.56 -3.67 -5.98
N ASN A 79 13.39 -3.49 -7.00
CA ASN A 79 13.53 -2.23 -7.72
C ASN A 79 12.94 -2.37 -9.11
N TYR A 80 12.25 -1.31 -9.56
CA TYR A 80 11.68 -1.25 -10.90
C TYR A 80 11.85 0.14 -11.51
N ASP A 81 12.05 0.17 -12.82
CA ASP A 81 12.21 1.41 -13.58
C ASP A 81 10.84 2.01 -13.93
N VAL A 82 10.70 3.33 -13.68
CA VAL A 82 9.54 4.13 -14.07
C VAL A 82 10.03 5.40 -14.72
N ASP A 83 9.92 5.48 -16.06
CA ASP A 83 10.37 6.63 -16.85
C ASP A 83 11.86 6.97 -16.58
N GLY A 84 12.73 5.96 -16.41
CA GLY A 84 14.16 6.15 -16.11
C GLY A 84 14.49 6.40 -14.64
N VAL A 85 13.49 6.37 -13.74
CA VAL A 85 13.66 6.51 -12.29
C VAL A 85 13.56 5.13 -11.63
N ALA A 86 14.58 4.74 -10.87
CA ALA A 86 14.51 3.53 -10.05
C ALA A 86 13.59 3.75 -8.84
N VAL A 87 12.56 2.91 -8.72
CA VAL A 87 11.58 2.95 -7.64
C VAL A 87 11.66 1.66 -6.83
N ASP A 88 11.58 1.78 -5.49
CA ASP A 88 11.49 0.64 -4.59
C ASP A 88 10.04 0.12 -4.51
N GLY A 89 9.87 -1.19 -4.55
CA GLY A 89 8.62 -1.89 -4.34
C GLY A 89 8.75 -3.03 -3.33
N PHE A 90 7.61 -3.55 -2.89
CA PHE A 90 7.53 -4.75 -2.07
C PHE A 90 6.35 -5.63 -2.50
N LEU A 91 6.46 -6.91 -2.25
CA LEU A 91 5.48 -7.94 -2.59
C LEU A 91 5.41 -8.95 -1.44
N ILE A 92 4.21 -9.19 -0.92
CA ILE A 92 3.93 -10.13 0.18
C ILE A 92 2.79 -11.04 -0.25
N TYR A 93 2.95 -12.35 -0.10
CA TYR A 93 1.93 -13.33 -0.47
C TYR A 93 2.08 -14.62 0.35
N PRO A 94 1.04 -15.46 0.49
CA PRO A 94 1.16 -16.78 1.09
C PRO A 94 2.25 -17.62 0.42
N ALA A 95 3.10 -18.30 1.18
CA ALA A 95 4.18 -19.12 0.62
C ALA A 95 3.67 -20.35 -0.16
N ASN A 96 2.51 -20.89 0.24
CA ASN A 96 1.92 -22.08 -0.35
C ASN A 96 0.63 -21.72 -1.11
N ILE A 97 0.76 -21.46 -2.42
CA ILE A 97 -0.36 -21.05 -3.27
C ILE A 97 -0.78 -22.22 -4.17
N GLN A 98 -2.08 -22.50 -4.17
CA GLN A 98 -2.70 -23.51 -5.04
C GLN A 98 -3.45 -22.90 -6.23
N LYS A 99 -3.77 -21.61 -6.16
CA LYS A 99 -4.49 -20.85 -7.20
C LYS A 99 -4.11 -19.38 -7.12
N ALA A 100 -4.12 -18.69 -8.26
CA ALA A 100 -3.91 -17.24 -8.30
C ALA A 100 -4.87 -16.51 -7.34
N LEU A 101 -4.31 -15.58 -6.56
CA LEU A 101 -4.99 -14.89 -5.47
C LEU A 101 -5.39 -13.46 -5.86
N PRO A 102 -6.48 -12.92 -5.29
CA PRO A 102 -6.82 -11.51 -5.48
C PRO A 102 -5.66 -10.62 -5.00
N THR A 103 -5.44 -9.50 -5.69
CA THR A 103 -4.32 -8.59 -5.43
C THR A 103 -4.81 -7.30 -4.80
N ILE A 104 -4.15 -6.90 -3.71
CA ILE A 104 -4.29 -5.60 -3.09
C ILE A 104 -3.04 -4.78 -3.41
N ILE A 105 -3.21 -3.69 -4.16
CA ILE A 105 -2.17 -2.67 -4.29
C ILE A 105 -2.24 -1.78 -3.04
N TYR A 106 -1.21 -1.84 -2.21
CA TYR A 106 -1.09 -0.99 -1.03
C TYR A 106 -0.41 0.33 -1.37
N ASN A 107 -1.13 1.43 -1.14
CA ASN A 107 -0.66 2.80 -1.29
C ASN A 107 -0.31 3.38 0.08
N ARG A 108 0.98 3.62 0.31
CA ARG A 108 1.48 4.17 1.58
C ARG A 108 1.12 5.65 1.76
N GLY A 109 0.99 6.05 3.01
CA GLY A 109 0.93 7.46 3.43
C GLY A 109 2.30 8.13 3.50
N GLY A 110 2.34 9.42 3.86
CA GLY A 110 3.56 10.21 4.00
C GLY A 110 4.23 10.59 2.67
N ASN A 111 5.35 11.29 2.72
CA ASN A 111 6.10 11.74 1.55
C ASN A 111 7.57 11.34 1.65
N THR A 112 8.23 11.24 0.50
CA THR A 112 9.66 10.91 0.39
C THR A 112 10.02 9.72 1.29
N HIS A 113 11.15 9.76 1.99
CA HIS A 113 11.58 8.78 2.97
C HIS A 113 10.69 8.68 4.23
N TYR A 114 9.96 9.74 4.59
CA TYR A 114 9.20 9.79 5.86
C TYR A 114 8.04 8.79 5.94
N GLY A 115 7.47 8.41 4.80
CA GLY A 115 6.37 7.44 4.79
C GLY A 115 6.77 6.03 4.34
N ARG A 116 8.07 5.76 4.13
CA ARG A 116 8.58 4.47 3.67
C ARG A 116 8.02 3.33 4.53
N VAL A 117 7.48 2.29 3.89
CA VAL A 117 7.02 1.09 4.57
C VAL A 117 8.22 0.27 5.01
N VAL A 118 8.58 0.35 6.29
CA VAL A 118 9.68 -0.42 6.88
C VAL A 118 9.21 -1.81 7.32
N PHE A 119 10.15 -2.73 7.57
CA PHE A 119 9.85 -4.12 7.92
C PHE A 119 8.82 -4.29 9.05
N GLY A 120 8.96 -3.53 10.14
CA GLY A 120 7.97 -3.56 11.23
C GLY A 120 6.57 -3.13 10.78
N LYS A 121 6.46 -2.15 9.87
CA LYS A 121 5.17 -1.75 9.29
C LYS A 121 4.60 -2.83 8.36
N MET A 122 5.44 -3.51 7.58
CA MET A 122 5.01 -4.66 6.78
C MET A 122 4.44 -5.77 7.67
N MET A 123 5.16 -6.15 8.72
CA MET A 123 4.68 -7.15 9.69
C MET A 123 3.37 -6.74 10.36
N PHE A 124 3.21 -5.47 10.69
CA PHE A 124 2.05 -5.01 11.45
C PHE A 124 0.78 -4.85 10.60
N ASP A 125 0.94 -4.26 9.41
CA ASP A 125 -0.19 -3.78 8.60
C ASP A 125 -0.47 -4.66 7.37
N LEU A 126 0.55 -5.32 6.81
CA LEU A 126 0.47 -5.93 5.47
C LEU A 126 0.56 -7.45 5.47
N MET A 127 1.45 -8.04 6.29
CA MET A 127 1.55 -9.49 6.42
C MET A 127 0.23 -10.14 6.87
N PRO A 128 -0.54 -9.55 7.82
CA PRO A 128 -1.86 -10.07 8.16
C PRO A 128 -2.86 -10.07 6.99
N LEU A 129 -2.75 -9.13 6.04
CA LEU A 129 -3.59 -9.16 4.83
C LEU A 129 -3.16 -10.32 3.93
N ALA A 130 -1.87 -10.56 3.79
CA ALA A 130 -1.39 -11.69 2.98
C ALA A 130 -1.85 -13.05 3.56
N GLU A 131 -1.86 -13.21 4.88
CA GLU A 131 -2.34 -14.43 5.54
C GLU A 131 -3.82 -14.74 5.26
N GLU A 132 -4.63 -13.71 4.98
CA GLU A 132 -6.05 -13.86 4.63
C GLU A 132 -6.27 -14.26 3.16
N GLY A 133 -5.19 -14.57 2.42
CA GLY A 133 -5.24 -15.08 1.07
C GLY A 133 -5.16 -14.02 -0.02
N PHE A 134 -4.49 -12.90 0.24
CA PHE A 134 -4.26 -11.83 -0.73
C PHE A 134 -2.79 -11.75 -1.16
N VAL A 135 -2.56 -11.39 -2.42
CA VAL A 135 -1.26 -10.85 -2.85
C VAL A 135 -1.24 -9.36 -2.51
N VAL A 136 -0.29 -8.91 -1.70
CA VAL A 136 -0.13 -7.51 -1.32
C VAL A 136 1.12 -6.96 -1.99
N ILE A 137 0.96 -6.00 -2.89
CA ILE A 137 2.06 -5.35 -3.61
C ILE A 137 2.00 -3.85 -3.38
N GLY A 138 3.13 -3.18 -3.25
CA GLY A 138 3.13 -1.73 -3.04
C GLY A 138 4.38 -1.03 -3.56
N SER A 139 4.19 0.22 -3.94
CA SER A 139 5.26 1.14 -4.32
C SER A 139 5.69 1.94 -3.09
N GLN A 140 6.98 2.14 -2.91
CA GLN A 140 7.49 3.11 -1.96
C GLN A 140 7.43 4.53 -2.53
N TYR A 141 7.06 4.70 -3.80
CA TYR A 141 7.17 5.93 -4.61
C TYR A 141 8.63 6.33 -4.82
N ARG A 142 8.87 7.04 -5.92
CA ARG A 142 10.14 7.73 -6.18
C ARG A 142 10.57 8.57 -4.97
N TRP A 143 11.89 8.69 -4.79
CA TRP A 143 12.51 9.47 -3.68
C TRP A 143 12.17 9.00 -2.25
N SER A 144 11.79 7.74 -2.10
CA SER A 144 11.51 7.11 -0.80
C SER A 144 12.69 6.45 -0.12
N GLY A 145 13.86 6.45 -0.77
CA GLY A 145 15.11 5.89 -0.29
C GLY A 145 15.70 6.70 0.87
N GLU A 146 17.00 6.99 0.79
CA GLU A 146 17.68 7.73 1.85
C GLU A 146 17.09 9.14 2.06
N ARG A 147 17.19 9.61 3.31
CA ARG A 147 16.77 10.96 3.67
C ARG A 147 17.54 11.97 2.83
N LYS A 148 16.81 12.63 1.94
CA LYS A 148 17.32 13.74 1.14
C LYS A 148 17.60 14.93 2.04
N LYS A 149 18.81 15.47 1.94
CA LYS A 149 19.18 16.80 2.45
C LYS A 149 18.60 17.85 1.52
N LYS A 150 18.57 19.11 1.97
CA LYS A 150 17.98 20.22 1.20
C LYS A 150 18.62 20.35 -0.19
N GLU A 151 19.90 20.03 -0.29
CA GLU A 151 20.71 20.13 -1.51
C GLU A 151 20.42 18.98 -2.50
N ASP A 152 19.85 17.86 -2.01
CA ASP A 152 19.49 16.72 -2.86
C ASP A 152 18.13 16.92 -3.56
N PHE A 153 17.40 17.99 -3.23
CA PHE A 153 16.15 18.34 -3.91
C PHE A 153 16.46 19.00 -5.25
N ILE A 154 16.55 18.18 -6.30
CA ILE A 154 16.58 18.63 -7.70
C ILE A 154 15.14 18.72 -8.19
N ALA A 155 14.71 19.91 -8.63
CA ALA A 155 13.39 20.13 -9.22
C ALA A 155 13.44 19.89 -10.75
N ASP A 156 13.73 18.66 -11.15
CA ASP A 156 13.77 18.24 -12.56
C ASP A 156 12.50 17.48 -12.99
N GLY A 157 11.51 17.36 -12.10
CA GLY A 157 10.26 16.65 -12.34
C GLY A 157 10.33 15.17 -12.03
N THR A 158 11.46 14.66 -11.52
CA THR A 158 11.63 13.26 -11.10
C THR A 158 11.37 13.05 -9.61
N GLU A 159 11.12 14.12 -8.86
CA GLU A 159 10.84 14.08 -7.42
C GLU A 159 9.47 13.47 -7.06
N ASP A 160 9.29 13.12 -5.79
CA ASP A 160 7.96 12.80 -5.23
C ASP A 160 7.05 14.04 -5.36
N GLN A 161 5.92 13.91 -6.05
CA GLN A 161 5.05 15.05 -6.38
C GLN A 161 3.72 15.11 -5.61
N PHE A 162 3.63 14.34 -4.52
CA PHE A 162 2.44 14.26 -3.66
C PHE A 162 1.14 14.09 -4.46
N GLY A 163 1.04 13.03 -5.26
CA GLY A 163 -0.11 12.79 -6.15
C GLY A 163 0.06 13.40 -7.54
N GLY A 164 1.31 13.55 -7.99
CA GLY A 164 1.66 13.96 -9.35
C GLY A 164 2.26 12.78 -10.12
N VAL A 165 3.51 12.92 -10.56
CA VAL A 165 4.21 11.87 -11.30
C VAL A 165 4.36 10.56 -10.52
N ASP A 166 4.35 10.59 -9.19
CA ASP A 166 4.40 9.40 -8.32
C ASP A 166 3.19 8.46 -8.47
N VAL A 167 2.07 8.93 -9.06
CA VAL A 167 0.94 8.06 -9.44
C VAL A 167 1.37 7.03 -10.49
N LYS A 168 2.29 7.39 -11.39
CA LYS A 168 2.85 6.47 -12.40
C LYS A 168 3.61 5.32 -11.75
N ASP A 169 4.23 5.55 -10.59
CA ASP A 169 4.96 4.51 -9.87
C ASP A 169 4.01 3.39 -9.42
N VAL A 170 2.79 3.76 -9.01
CA VAL A 170 1.76 2.78 -8.64
C VAL A 170 1.18 2.10 -9.87
N LEU A 171 0.91 2.85 -10.95
CA LEU A 171 0.40 2.30 -12.21
C LEU A 171 1.37 1.28 -12.83
N ALA A 172 2.69 1.49 -12.69
CA ALA A 172 3.71 0.56 -13.16
C ALA A 172 3.69 -0.81 -12.44
N LEU A 173 2.99 -0.94 -11.30
CA LEU A 173 2.78 -2.24 -10.67
C LEU A 173 1.79 -3.12 -11.45
N VAL A 174 0.85 -2.55 -12.20
CA VAL A 174 -0.15 -3.33 -12.98
C VAL A 174 0.50 -4.30 -13.98
N PRO A 175 1.42 -3.88 -14.87
CA PRO A 175 2.09 -4.82 -15.75
C PRO A 175 2.94 -5.85 -15.00
N ILE A 176 3.50 -5.51 -13.83
CA ILE A 176 4.21 -6.47 -12.97
C ILE A 176 3.22 -7.52 -12.44
N ILE A 177 2.09 -7.10 -11.87
CA ILE A 177 1.02 -7.98 -11.36
C ILE A 177 0.55 -8.97 -12.42
N ARG A 178 0.38 -8.51 -13.67
CA ARG A 178 -0.03 -9.36 -14.80
C ARG A 178 0.98 -10.47 -15.17
N LYS A 179 2.22 -10.37 -14.68
CA LYS A 179 3.28 -11.36 -14.87
C LYS A 179 3.51 -12.25 -13.65
N LEU A 180 2.87 -11.94 -12.52
CA LEU A 180 2.95 -12.77 -11.32
C LEU A 180 1.94 -13.91 -11.43
N GLU A 181 2.41 -15.16 -11.53
CA GLU A 181 1.50 -16.31 -11.58
C GLU A 181 0.67 -16.47 -10.30
N VAL A 182 1.22 -16.03 -9.17
CA VAL A 182 0.53 -16.01 -7.87
C VAL A 182 -0.65 -15.03 -7.82
N ALA A 183 -0.73 -14.08 -8.75
CA ALA A 183 -1.68 -12.97 -8.72
C ALA A 183 -2.77 -13.11 -9.78
N ASP A 184 -4.02 -12.99 -9.36
CA ASP A 184 -5.15 -12.84 -10.25
C ASP A 184 -5.29 -11.38 -10.69
N SER A 185 -4.73 -11.06 -11.84
CA SER A 185 -4.74 -9.70 -12.40
C SER A 185 -6.13 -9.17 -12.78
N LYS A 186 -7.19 -10.00 -12.73
CA LYS A 186 -8.58 -9.55 -12.94
C LYS A 186 -9.25 -9.09 -11.64
N ARG A 187 -8.65 -9.41 -10.49
CA ARG A 187 -9.17 -9.11 -9.15
C ARG A 187 -8.21 -8.21 -8.40
N ILE A 188 -8.13 -6.95 -8.83
CA ILE A 188 -7.25 -5.93 -8.25
C ILE A 188 -8.07 -4.93 -7.44
N GLY A 189 -7.78 -4.85 -6.15
CA GLY A 189 -8.24 -3.79 -5.26
C GLY A 189 -7.10 -2.84 -4.87
N VAL A 190 -7.45 -1.65 -4.39
CA VAL A 190 -6.49 -0.69 -3.84
C VAL A 190 -6.80 -0.38 -2.39
N TYR A 191 -5.76 -0.38 -1.56
CA TYR A 191 -5.84 -0.05 -0.13
C TYR A 191 -4.87 1.08 0.18
N GLY A 192 -5.34 2.16 0.79
CA GLY A 192 -4.45 3.23 1.21
C GLY A 192 -4.83 3.89 2.53
N ALA A 193 -3.84 4.46 3.20
CA ALA A 193 -4.06 5.25 4.41
C ALA A 193 -3.39 6.62 4.34
N SER A 194 -3.98 7.66 4.94
CA SER A 194 -3.45 9.03 4.87
C SER A 194 -3.34 9.52 3.41
N ARG A 195 -2.17 10.03 2.98
CA ARG A 195 -1.88 10.28 1.55
C ARG A 195 -2.12 9.05 0.67
N GLY A 196 -1.95 7.84 1.19
CA GLY A 196 -2.26 6.61 0.47
C GLY A 196 -3.72 6.52 0.03
N GLY A 197 -4.65 7.14 0.76
CA GLY A 197 -6.04 7.27 0.33
C GLY A 197 -6.17 8.09 -0.96
N MET A 198 -5.58 9.29 -0.96
CA MET A 198 -5.49 10.15 -2.16
C MET A 198 -4.86 9.40 -3.34
N GLN A 199 -3.75 8.68 -3.09
CA GLN A 199 -3.08 7.91 -4.12
C GLN A 199 -3.94 6.76 -4.66
N SER A 200 -4.74 6.12 -3.80
CA SER A 200 -5.66 5.05 -4.21
C SER A 200 -6.74 5.57 -5.15
N PHE A 201 -7.29 6.74 -4.87
CA PHE A 201 -8.25 7.38 -5.77
C PHE A 201 -7.62 7.85 -7.08
N LEU A 202 -6.40 8.44 -7.04
CA LEU A 202 -5.67 8.84 -8.24
C LEU A 202 -5.32 7.65 -9.13
N PHE A 203 -4.89 6.54 -8.52
CA PHE A 203 -4.68 5.28 -9.23
C PHE A 203 -5.99 4.77 -9.84
N ALA A 204 -7.07 4.69 -9.06
CA ALA A 204 -8.35 4.15 -9.54
C ALA A 204 -8.92 4.98 -10.70
N LYS A 205 -8.78 6.31 -10.66
CA LYS A 205 -9.11 7.20 -11.78
C LYS A 205 -8.33 6.85 -13.06
N ALA A 206 -7.06 6.46 -12.94
CA ALA A 206 -6.22 6.10 -14.08
C ALA A 206 -6.33 4.62 -14.49
N TYR A 207 -6.76 3.74 -13.60
CA TYR A 207 -6.94 2.30 -13.82
C TYR A 207 -8.38 1.88 -13.53
N GLN A 208 -9.23 2.01 -14.55
CA GLN A 208 -10.68 1.78 -14.46
C GLN A 208 -11.07 0.31 -14.20
N ASP A 209 -10.12 -0.62 -14.29
CA ASP A 209 -10.32 -2.03 -13.94
C ASP A 209 -10.23 -2.33 -12.42
N THR A 210 -10.02 -1.31 -11.59
CA THR A 210 -10.04 -1.44 -10.13
C THR A 210 -11.39 -1.99 -9.65
N LYS A 211 -11.38 -3.04 -8.83
CA LYS A 211 -12.59 -3.77 -8.40
C LYS A 211 -13.09 -3.38 -7.01
N ALA A 212 -12.21 -2.89 -6.14
CA ALA A 212 -12.57 -2.44 -4.80
C ALA A 212 -11.56 -1.41 -4.29
N ILE A 213 -12.04 -0.43 -3.53
CA ILE A 213 -11.23 0.61 -2.91
C ILE A 213 -11.44 0.55 -1.39
N ALA A 214 -10.36 0.58 -0.60
CA ALA A 214 -10.43 0.79 0.84
C ALA A 214 -9.50 1.93 1.26
N VAL A 215 -10.01 2.86 2.06
CA VAL A 215 -9.28 4.06 2.50
C VAL A 215 -9.45 4.28 4.00
N VAL A 216 -8.32 4.37 4.70
CA VAL A 216 -8.26 4.59 6.16
C VAL A 216 -7.63 5.95 6.47
N SER A 217 -8.36 6.84 7.18
CA SER A 217 -7.90 8.20 7.51
C SER A 217 -7.31 8.93 6.30
N GLY A 218 -7.96 8.80 5.13
CA GLY A 218 -7.40 9.18 3.85
C GLY A 218 -7.64 10.64 3.46
N ILE A 219 -6.71 11.21 2.70
CA ILE A 219 -6.84 12.55 2.13
C ILE A 219 -7.74 12.47 0.89
N SER A 220 -8.79 13.29 0.86
CA SER A 220 -9.75 13.40 -0.27
C SER A 220 -9.82 14.81 -0.87
N ASP A 221 -9.30 15.82 -0.16
CA ASP A 221 -9.41 17.24 -0.53
C ASP A 221 -8.18 18.01 -0.07
N VAL A 222 -7.13 18.03 -0.89
CA VAL A 222 -5.84 18.66 -0.56
C VAL A 222 -5.99 20.18 -0.35
N THR A 223 -7.07 20.80 -0.84
CA THR A 223 -7.34 22.22 -0.61
C THR A 223 -7.54 22.55 0.88
N MET A 224 -7.98 21.58 1.68
CA MET A 224 -8.13 21.72 3.14
C MET A 224 -6.80 21.97 3.86
N PHE A 225 -5.66 21.65 3.25
CA PHE A 225 -4.35 21.92 3.82
C PHE A 225 -3.81 23.33 3.56
N ARG A 226 -4.50 24.13 2.74
CA ARG A 226 -4.04 25.46 2.32
C ARG A 226 -3.64 26.37 3.50
N ASN A 227 -4.43 26.35 4.57
CA ASN A 227 -4.27 27.23 5.73
C ASN A 227 -4.04 26.45 7.03
N ARG A 228 -3.55 25.21 6.94
CA ARG A 228 -3.40 24.35 8.11
C ARG A 228 -2.29 24.84 9.04
N ASP A 229 -1.06 24.85 8.53
CA ASP A 229 0.14 25.31 9.23
C ASP A 229 1.29 25.55 8.23
N ASP A 230 2.28 26.35 8.65
CA ASP A 230 3.43 26.71 7.80
C ASP A 230 4.25 25.51 7.36
N LYS A 231 4.33 24.45 8.18
CA LYS A 231 5.10 23.23 7.85
C LYS A 231 4.45 22.48 6.71
N THR A 232 3.12 22.37 6.72
CA THR A 232 2.32 21.74 5.68
C THR A 232 2.36 22.56 4.41
N ALA A 233 2.19 23.88 4.50
CA ALA A 233 2.29 24.78 3.35
C ALA A 233 3.68 24.70 2.69
N PHE A 234 4.75 24.69 3.49
CA PHE A 234 6.12 24.52 2.99
C PHE A 234 6.34 23.16 2.34
N MET A 235 5.86 22.08 2.94
CA MET A 235 5.97 20.73 2.35
C MET A 235 5.25 20.67 1.01
N LEU A 236 4.03 21.18 0.91
CA LEU A 236 3.26 21.18 -0.33
C LEU A 236 3.92 22.06 -1.40
N SER A 237 4.49 23.22 -1.06
CA SER A 237 5.19 24.06 -2.04
C SER A 237 6.46 23.41 -2.61
N LYS A 238 7.05 22.43 -1.90
CA LYS A 238 8.20 21.67 -2.39
C LYS A 238 7.83 20.43 -3.19
N LEU A 239 6.69 19.80 -2.90
CA LEU A 239 6.29 18.56 -3.57
C LEU A 239 5.23 18.78 -4.65
N ILE A 240 4.47 19.86 -4.65
CA ILE A 240 3.44 20.07 -5.66
C ILE A 240 3.97 21.03 -6.73
N PRO A 241 4.17 20.57 -7.98
CA PRO A 241 4.50 21.45 -9.09
C PRO A 241 3.44 22.54 -9.25
N ASN A 242 3.88 23.75 -9.64
CA ASN A 242 3.04 24.93 -9.81
C ASN A 242 2.31 25.41 -8.54
N TYR A 243 2.66 24.93 -7.34
CA TYR A 243 2.00 25.35 -6.09
C TYR A 243 2.07 26.87 -5.85
N ASP A 244 3.20 27.51 -6.16
CA ASP A 244 3.38 28.96 -5.96
C ASP A 244 2.82 29.79 -7.12
N VAL A 245 2.57 29.18 -8.29
CA VAL A 245 2.09 29.86 -9.49
C VAL A 245 0.57 29.76 -9.63
N ASN A 246 0.02 28.56 -9.47
CA ASN A 246 -1.42 28.27 -9.56
C ASN A 246 -1.81 27.25 -8.48
N ARG A 247 -1.74 27.69 -7.23
CA ARG A 247 -2.00 26.86 -6.04
C ARG A 247 -3.33 26.15 -6.09
N ASP A 248 -4.37 26.85 -6.52
CA ASP A 248 -5.74 26.37 -6.46
C ASP A 248 -5.95 25.19 -7.40
N ASP A 249 -5.49 25.30 -8.64
CA ASP A 249 -5.53 24.20 -9.60
C ASP A 249 -4.62 23.02 -9.17
N ALA A 250 -3.42 23.33 -8.67
CA ALA A 250 -2.47 22.31 -8.23
C ALA A 250 -3.00 21.45 -7.07
N LEU A 251 -3.77 22.04 -6.14
CA LEU A 251 -4.43 21.32 -5.05
C LEU A 251 -5.73 20.63 -5.49
N ARG A 252 -6.55 21.29 -6.31
CA ARG A 252 -7.82 20.71 -6.79
C ARG A 252 -7.61 19.49 -7.68
N SER A 253 -6.61 19.52 -8.56
CA SER A 253 -6.27 18.38 -9.45
C SER A 253 -5.92 17.10 -8.67
N ARG A 254 -5.42 17.23 -7.44
CA ARG A 254 -5.08 16.14 -6.50
C ARG A 254 -6.19 15.78 -5.52
N SER A 255 -7.34 16.43 -5.59
CA SER A 255 -8.43 16.29 -4.62
C SER A 255 -9.53 15.38 -5.19
N PRO A 256 -9.60 14.09 -4.82
CA PRO A 256 -10.63 13.15 -5.27
C PRO A 256 -12.05 13.70 -5.31
N VAL A 257 -12.46 14.46 -4.29
CA VAL A 257 -13.81 15.07 -4.21
C VAL A 257 -14.16 16.00 -5.37
N GLN A 258 -13.17 16.43 -6.17
CA GLN A 258 -13.36 17.31 -7.33
C GLN A 258 -13.63 16.54 -8.64
N TRP A 259 -13.50 15.21 -8.62
CA TRP A 259 -13.59 14.38 -9.82
C TRP A 259 -14.09 12.96 -9.53
N THR A 260 -14.88 12.76 -8.47
CA THR A 260 -15.40 11.46 -8.03
C THR A 260 -16.15 10.73 -9.14
N GLU A 261 -16.81 11.45 -10.06
CA GLU A 261 -17.48 10.90 -11.25
C GLU A 261 -16.54 10.14 -12.19
N LYS A 262 -15.22 10.40 -12.12
CA LYS A 262 -14.19 9.73 -12.92
C LYS A 262 -13.65 8.45 -12.29
N LEU A 263 -14.10 8.11 -11.07
CA LEU A 263 -13.76 6.83 -10.47
C LEU A 263 -14.54 5.69 -11.15
N PRO A 264 -13.95 4.49 -11.23
CA PRO A 264 -14.69 3.30 -11.67
C PRO A 264 -15.85 3.01 -10.71
N ASP A 265 -16.79 2.15 -11.12
CA ASP A 265 -17.91 1.68 -10.27
C ASP A 265 -17.45 0.69 -9.17
N ALA A 266 -16.23 0.87 -8.67
CA ALA A 266 -15.64 0.07 -7.62
C ALA A 266 -16.24 0.49 -6.26
N PRO A 267 -16.80 -0.45 -5.47
CA PRO A 267 -17.24 -0.14 -4.12
C PRO A 267 -16.09 0.40 -3.28
N THR A 268 -16.35 1.50 -2.57
CA THR A 268 -15.38 2.20 -1.73
C THR A 268 -15.68 2.08 -0.24
N LEU A 269 -14.74 1.53 0.54
CA LEU A 269 -14.78 1.56 2.00
C LEU A 269 -14.00 2.75 2.54
N LEU A 270 -14.65 3.60 3.33
CA LEU A 270 -14.04 4.70 4.07
C LEU A 270 -14.04 4.35 5.56
N ILE A 271 -12.90 4.48 6.23
CA ILE A 271 -12.78 4.30 7.68
C ILE A 271 -12.03 5.48 8.29
N HIS A 272 -12.60 6.14 9.30
CA HIS A 272 -11.99 7.33 9.90
C HIS A 272 -12.44 7.55 11.34
N ALA A 273 -11.54 8.01 12.21
CA ALA A 273 -11.88 8.53 13.54
C ALA A 273 -12.12 10.05 13.52
N LYS A 274 -13.06 10.52 14.35
CA LYS A 274 -13.40 11.94 14.46
C LYS A 274 -12.32 12.79 15.12
N ASP A 275 -11.50 12.19 15.99
CA ASP A 275 -10.38 12.84 16.68
C ASP A 275 -9.06 12.80 15.88
N ASP A 276 -9.12 12.60 14.56
CA ASP A 276 -7.94 12.63 13.68
C ASP A 276 -7.41 14.07 13.50
N GLU A 277 -6.38 14.40 14.27
CA GLU A 277 -5.68 15.70 14.17
C GLU A 277 -4.74 15.82 12.96
N ARG A 278 -4.47 14.71 12.24
CA ARG A 278 -3.55 14.69 11.10
C ARG A 278 -4.26 14.81 9.77
N VAL A 279 -5.36 14.12 9.56
CA VAL A 279 -6.21 14.27 8.39
C VAL A 279 -7.61 14.46 8.94
N ALA A 280 -8.16 15.67 8.82
CA ALA A 280 -9.43 15.98 9.44
C ALA A 280 -10.53 15.02 8.97
N PHE A 281 -11.39 14.57 9.89
CA PHE A 281 -12.47 13.61 9.61
C PHE A 281 -13.37 14.04 8.46
N GLU A 282 -13.51 15.35 8.24
CA GLU A 282 -14.23 15.99 7.15
C GLU A 282 -13.75 15.54 5.76
N HIS A 283 -12.51 15.04 5.61
CA HIS A 283 -12.08 14.42 4.37
C HIS A 283 -12.94 13.21 4.01
N SER A 284 -13.20 12.31 4.96
CA SER A 284 -14.04 11.13 4.69
C SER A 284 -15.52 11.49 4.60
N VAL A 285 -15.98 12.51 5.33
CA VAL A 285 -17.35 13.05 5.18
C VAL A 285 -17.57 13.56 3.75
N LYS A 286 -16.72 14.49 3.28
CA LYS A 286 -16.80 15.04 1.92
C LYS A 286 -16.66 13.97 0.84
N MET A 287 -15.82 12.97 1.06
CA MET A 287 -15.67 11.87 0.10
C MET A 287 -16.93 11.00 0.06
N ALA A 288 -17.53 10.69 1.20
CA ALA A 288 -18.79 9.95 1.26
C ALA A 288 -19.92 10.71 0.56
N GLU A 289 -20.08 12.00 0.83
CA GLU A 289 -21.04 12.88 0.16
C GLU A 289 -20.80 12.91 -1.36
N SER A 290 -19.55 13.07 -1.78
CA SER A 290 -19.21 13.11 -3.20
C SER A 290 -19.40 11.76 -3.92
N LEU A 291 -19.25 10.63 -3.21
CA LEU A 291 -19.54 9.29 -3.74
C LEU A 291 -21.05 9.08 -3.87
N GLU A 292 -21.84 9.51 -2.88
CA GLU A 292 -23.30 9.49 -2.93
C GLU A 292 -23.82 10.33 -4.11
N ASP A 293 -23.34 11.58 -4.24
CA ASP A 293 -23.72 12.49 -5.33
C ASP A 293 -23.37 11.95 -6.73
N ALA A 294 -22.31 11.15 -6.82
CA ALA A 294 -21.86 10.50 -8.05
C ALA A 294 -22.46 9.10 -8.25
N GLU A 295 -23.40 8.68 -7.41
CA GLU A 295 -24.06 7.37 -7.41
C GLU A 295 -23.06 6.18 -7.36
N LYS A 296 -21.93 6.37 -6.66
CA LYS A 296 -20.88 5.35 -6.50
C LYS A 296 -21.11 4.56 -5.20
N PRO A 297 -21.04 3.21 -5.22
CA PRO A 297 -21.26 2.41 -4.03
C PRO A 297 -20.17 2.66 -2.98
N TYR A 298 -20.57 2.91 -1.73
CA TYR A 298 -19.62 3.08 -0.64
C TYR A 298 -20.14 2.60 0.72
N GLU A 299 -19.23 2.34 1.64
CA GLU A 299 -19.50 2.19 3.08
C GLU A 299 -18.62 3.19 3.84
N PHE A 300 -19.18 3.87 4.85
CA PHE A 300 -18.42 4.78 5.70
C PHE A 300 -18.50 4.38 7.18
N VAL A 301 -17.41 3.81 7.68
CA VAL A 301 -17.21 3.44 9.07
C VAL A 301 -16.57 4.60 9.85
N LYS A 302 -17.22 4.99 10.94
CA LYS A 302 -16.84 6.14 11.77
C LYS A 302 -16.48 5.67 13.17
N TYR A 303 -15.38 6.18 13.70
CA TYR A 303 -14.97 5.98 15.09
C TYR A 303 -15.02 7.31 15.83
N GLU A 304 -15.50 7.32 17.09
CA GLU A 304 -15.49 8.56 17.90
C GLU A 304 -14.06 8.94 18.31
N THR A 305 -13.23 7.94 18.64
CA THR A 305 -11.83 8.13 19.01
C THR A 305 -10.93 7.09 18.34
N GLY A 306 -9.64 7.38 18.24
CA GLY A 306 -8.66 6.47 17.62
C GLY A 306 -7.48 7.17 16.96
N GLY A 307 -7.62 8.48 16.75
CA GLY A 307 -6.66 9.35 16.07
C GLY A 307 -6.31 8.85 14.66
N HIS A 308 -5.25 9.42 14.11
CA HIS A 308 -4.85 9.13 12.72
C HIS A 308 -4.47 7.67 12.44
N GLY A 309 -3.99 6.97 13.45
CA GLY A 309 -3.52 5.59 13.31
C GLY A 309 -4.58 4.53 13.57
N LEU A 310 -5.77 4.93 14.05
CA LEU A 310 -6.82 4.04 14.56
C LEU A 310 -6.26 2.96 15.50
N PHE A 311 -5.29 3.33 16.34
CA PHE A 311 -4.49 2.36 17.09
C PHE A 311 -5.33 1.52 18.07
N LEU A 312 -6.40 2.10 18.60
CA LEU A 312 -7.35 1.41 19.49
C LEU A 312 -8.29 0.45 18.75
N HIS A 313 -8.49 0.65 17.45
CA HIS A 313 -9.42 -0.11 16.62
C HIS A 313 -8.71 -0.99 15.56
N ARG A 314 -7.40 -1.19 15.69
CA ARG A 314 -6.56 -1.86 14.67
C ARG A 314 -7.12 -3.19 14.17
N GLU A 315 -7.50 -4.08 15.09
CA GLU A 315 -8.02 -5.41 14.74
C GLU A 315 -9.37 -5.32 14.02
N GLU A 316 -10.25 -4.41 14.46
CA GLU A 316 -11.54 -4.15 13.82
C GLU A 316 -11.38 -3.56 12.43
N VAL A 317 -10.50 -2.56 12.29
CA VAL A 317 -10.15 -1.91 11.01
C VAL A 317 -9.59 -2.95 10.04
N ARG A 318 -8.64 -3.78 10.49
CA ARG A 318 -8.09 -4.87 9.67
C ARG A 318 -9.19 -5.82 9.24
N SER A 319 -10.04 -6.27 10.16
CA SER A 319 -11.13 -7.20 9.86
C SER A 319 -12.10 -6.63 8.82
N LYS A 320 -12.44 -5.34 8.94
CA LYS A 320 -13.28 -4.62 7.96
C LYS A 320 -12.63 -4.56 6.58
N VAL A 321 -11.35 -4.21 6.51
CA VAL A 321 -10.60 -4.16 5.25
C VAL A 321 -10.50 -5.55 4.60
N VAL A 322 -10.20 -6.59 5.38
CA VAL A 322 -10.15 -7.99 4.91
C VAL A 322 -11.51 -8.42 4.36
N ASN A 323 -12.58 -8.19 5.12
CA ASN A 323 -13.93 -8.56 4.71
C ASN A 323 -14.38 -7.80 3.46
N TRP A 324 -14.00 -6.53 3.32
CA TRP A 324 -14.28 -5.73 2.14
C TRP A 324 -13.66 -6.34 0.88
N PHE A 325 -12.35 -6.61 0.90
CA PHE A 325 -11.69 -7.21 -0.25
C PHE A 325 -12.13 -8.65 -0.50
N ARG A 326 -12.45 -9.43 0.54
CA ARG A 326 -13.01 -10.78 0.36
C ARG A 326 -14.37 -10.76 -0.33
N THR A 327 -15.18 -9.73 -0.09
CA THR A 327 -16.51 -9.59 -0.67
C THR A 327 -16.45 -9.10 -2.11
N HIS A 328 -15.49 -8.23 -2.42
CA HIS A 328 -15.47 -7.49 -3.70
C HIS A 328 -14.36 -7.90 -4.68
N LEU A 329 -13.47 -8.84 -4.30
CA LEU A 329 -12.43 -9.42 -5.19
C LEU A 329 -12.65 -10.90 -5.48
#